data_AF-X1SYC4-F1
#
_entry.id   AF-X1SYC4-F1
#
_cell.length_a   1.000
_cell.length_b   1.000
_cell.length_c   1.000
_cell.angle_alpha   90.00
_cell.angle_beta   90.00
_cell.angle_gamma   90.00
#
_symmetry.space_group_name_H-M   'P 1'
#
loop_
_entity.id
_entity.type
_entity.pdbx_description
1 polymer ?
#
loop_
_entity_poly.entity_id
_entity_poly.type
_entity_poly.pdbx_seq_one_letter_code
_entity_poly.pdbx_strand_id
1 'polypeptide(L)' 'MRNQGWLQDGTLVKDDELYLDGEVLKVKDHITGEVREPTEAETEQFYHQPTRDPLAEIDKLKADYNTLKGKVDILEKK' A
#
# COMPACT_ATOMS: atom_id res chain seq x y z
N MET A 1 -3.74 9.47 -5.50
CA MET A 1 -3.48 8.44 -4.46
C MET A 1 -3.77 9.06 -3.12
N ARG A 2 -4.57 8.42 -2.24
CA ARG A 2 -4.91 8.97 -0.93
C ARG A 2 -4.26 8.14 0.18
N ASN A 3 -3.62 8.81 1.13
CA ASN A 3 -2.88 8.21 2.23
C ASN A 3 -3.46 8.69 3.56
N GLN A 4 -4.17 7.79 4.24
CA GLN A 4 -4.86 8.07 5.49
C GLN A 4 -4.16 7.41 6.67
N GLY A 5 -4.00 8.17 7.75
CA GLY A 5 -3.51 7.69 9.03
C GLY A 5 -4.62 7.74 10.08
N TRP A 6 -4.84 6.61 10.76
CA TRP A 6 -5.88 6.46 11.78
C TRP A 6 -5.25 6.01 13.10
N LEU A 7 -5.77 6.52 14.21
CA LEU A 7 -5.47 6.00 15.55
C LEU A 7 -6.31 4.75 15.85
N GLN A 8 -5.93 4.00 16.89
CA GLN A 8 -6.64 2.78 17.31
C GLN A 8 -8.09 3.05 17.75
N ASP A 9 -8.40 4.28 18.15
CA ASP A 9 -9.74 4.71 18.53
C ASP A 9 -10.61 5.15 17.34
N GLY A 10 -10.08 5.08 16.11
CA GLY A 10 -10.78 5.49 14.89
C GLY A 10 -10.68 6.98 14.58
N THR A 11 -9.85 7.75 15.30
CA THR A 11 -9.60 9.16 14.96
C THR A 11 -8.69 9.27 13.74
N LEU A 12 -9.12 10.03 12.73
CA LEU A 12 -8.33 10.37 11.56
C LEU A 12 -7.28 11.44 11.94
N VAL A 13 -5.99 11.13 11.74
CA VAL A 13 -4.87 12.02 12.08
C VAL A 13 -4.05 12.46 10.86
N LYS A 14 -4.26 11.81 9.71
CA LYS A 14 -3.65 12.20 8.44
C LYS A 14 -4.60 11.87 7.30
N ASP A 15 -4.78 12.79 6.35
CA ASP A 15 -5.63 12.58 5.18
C ASP A 15 -5.07 13.27 3.94
N ASP A 16 -3.91 12.79 3.48
CA ASP A 16 -3.19 13.38 2.37
C ASP A 16 -3.65 12.77 1.05
N GLU A 17 -4.01 13.59 0.08
CA GLU A 17 -4.28 13.18 -1.30
C GLU A 17 -3.20 13.72 -2.23
N LEU A 18 -2.46 12.80 -2.87
CA LEU A 18 -1.56 13.10 -3.95
C LEU A 18 -2.34 13.13 -5.27
N TYR A 19 -2.24 14.23 -6.02
CA TYR A 19 -2.93 14.44 -7.28
C TYR A 19 -2.11 15.29 -8.25
N LEU A 20 -2.38 15.14 -9.55
CA LEU A 20 -1.79 15.97 -10.59
C LEU A 20 -2.67 17.19 -10.84
N ASP A 21 -2.09 18.39 -10.75
CA ASP A 21 -2.68 19.64 -11.21
C ASP A 21 -1.93 20.06 -12.48
N GLY A 22 -2.48 19.66 -13.63
CA GLY A 22 -1.74 19.65 -14.89
C GLY A 22 -0.61 18.61 -14.85
N GLU A 23 0.63 19.08 -15.00
CA GLU A 23 1.84 18.24 -14.96
C GLU A 23 2.56 18.28 -13.60
N VAL A 24 2.02 19.03 -12.63
CA VAL A 24 2.65 19.21 -11.31
C VAL A 24 1.96 18.30 -10.30
N LEU A 25 2.73 17.42 -9.66
CA LEU A 25 2.26 16.62 -8.54
C LEU A 25 2.13 17.49 -7.29
N LYS A 26 0.98 17.40 -6.62
CA LYS A 26 0.65 18.14 -5.40
C LYS A 26 0.10 17.20 -4.34
N VAL A 27 0.20 17.62 -3.08
CA VAL A 27 -0.43 16.94 -1.95
C VAL A 27 -1.42 17.88 -1.28
N LYS A 28 -2.66 17.43 -1.13
CA LYS A 28 -3.70 18.14 -0.38
C LYS A 28 -3.99 17.39 0.92
N ASP A 29 -3.85 18.07 2.04
CA ASP A 29 -4.34 17.57 3.34
C ASP A 29 -5.84 17.91 3.46
N HIS A 30 -6.69 16.91 3.59
CA HIS A 30 -8.15 17.11 3.74
C HIS A 30 -8.60 17.40 5.17
N ILE A 31 -7.71 17.27 6.16
CA ILE A 31 -7.96 17.68 7.55
C ILE A 31 -7.78 19.19 7.67
N THR A 32 -6.63 19.71 7.21
CA THR A 32 -6.29 21.14 7.33
C THR A 32 -6.72 21.96 6.10
N GLY A 33 -6.88 21.33 4.94
CA GLY A 33 -7.18 21.99 3.67
C GLY A 33 -5.94 22.53 2.94
N GLU A 34 -4.75 22.37 3.51
CA GLU A 34 -3.51 22.91 2.95
C GLU A 34 -3.03 22.11 1.73
N VAL A 35 -2.37 22.81 0.80
CA VAL A 35 -1.76 22.21 -0.38
C VAL A 35 -0.26 22.47 -0.34
N ARG A 36 0.53 21.41 -0.48
CA ARG A 36 2.00 21.45 -0.45
C ARG A 36 2.62 20.66 -1.60
N GLU A 37 3.91 20.87 -1.80
CA GLU A 37 4.71 20.02 -2.68
C GLU A 37 4.88 18.62 -2.08
N PRO A 38 4.88 17.58 -2.92
CA PRO A 38 5.13 16.21 -2.49
C PRO A 38 6.60 16.05 -2.08
N THR A 39 6.84 15.20 -1.09
CA THR A 39 8.20 14.75 -0.79
C THR A 39 8.71 13.80 -1.88
N GLU A 40 10.02 13.56 -1.93
CA GLU A 40 10.63 12.62 -2.88
C GLU A 40 10.02 11.21 -2.76
N ALA A 41 9.86 10.70 -1.53
CA ALA A 41 9.25 9.40 -1.28
C ALA A 41 7.77 9.33 -1.74
N GLU A 42 6.99 10.39 -1.53
CA GLU A 42 5.61 10.49 -2.01
C GLU A 42 5.54 10.55 -3.54
N THR A 43 6.47 11.25 -4.16
CA THR A 43 6.63 11.33 -5.61
C THR A 43 6.96 9.96 -6.19
N GLU A 44 7.94 9.27 -5.61
CA GLU A 44 8.26 7.91 -5.96
C GLU A 44 7.05 7.00 -5.80
N GLN A 45 6.34 7.05 -4.67
CA GLN A 45 5.16 6.20 -4.44
C GLN A 45 4.00 6.47 -5.42
N PHE A 46 3.83 7.73 -5.85
CA PHE A 46 2.78 8.11 -6.80
C PHE A 46 3.07 7.62 -8.22
N TYR A 47 4.31 7.80 -8.69
CA TYR A 47 4.72 7.40 -10.04
C TYR A 47 5.08 5.92 -10.13
N HIS A 48 5.74 5.41 -9.10
CA HIS A 48 5.95 3.99 -8.86
C HIS A 48 4.89 3.56 -7.86
N GLN A 49 3.70 3.19 -8.35
CA GLN A 49 2.79 2.34 -7.58
C GLN A 49 3.65 1.28 -6.87
N PRO A 50 3.60 1.15 -5.54
CA PRO A 50 4.47 0.21 -4.86
C PRO A 50 4.27 -1.14 -5.52
N THR A 51 5.35 -1.79 -5.93
CA THR A 51 5.31 -3.15 -6.52
C THR A 51 4.79 -4.19 -5.51
N ARG A 52 4.48 -3.77 -4.29
CA ARG A 52 4.32 -4.61 -3.11
C ARG A 52 3.08 -4.17 -2.35
N ASP A 53 1.97 -4.84 -2.64
CA ASP A 53 0.91 -5.01 -1.67
C ASP A 53 1.41 -6.10 -0.68
N PRO A 54 1.70 -5.75 0.59
CA PRO A 54 2.14 -6.74 1.58
C PRO A 54 1.13 -7.85 1.78
N LEU A 55 -0.17 -7.59 1.56
CA LEU A 55 -1.21 -8.61 1.62
C LEU A 55 -1.11 -9.55 0.42
N ALA A 56 -0.79 -9.04 -0.77
CA ALA A 56 -0.54 -9.87 -1.95
C ALA A 56 0.72 -10.77 -1.78
N GLU A 57 1.77 -10.29 -1.11
CA GLU A 57 2.92 -11.14 -0.76
C GLU A 57 2.55 -12.24 0.24
N ILE A 58 1.75 -11.92 1.25
CA ILE A 58 1.24 -12.90 2.21
C ILE A 58 0.36 -13.96 1.52
N ASP A 59 -0.51 -13.54 0.60
CA ASP A 59 -1.39 -14.47 -0.12
C ASP A 59 -0.61 -15.36 -1.09
N LYS A 60 0.43 -14.83 -1.75
CA LYS A 60 1.36 -15.63 -2.54
C LYS A 60 2.11 -16.64 -1.67
N LEU A 61 2.65 -16.22 -0.53
CA LEU A 61 3.34 -17.11 0.42
C LEU A 61 2.43 -18.22 0.95
N LYS A 62 1.16 -17.94 1.23
CA LYS A 62 0.16 -18.96 1.61
C LYS A 62 -0.10 -19.94 0.48
N ALA A 63 -0.24 -19.46 -0.76
CA ALA A 63 -0.46 -20.31 -1.92
C ALA A 63 0.73 -21.26 -2.18
N ASP A 64 1.95 -20.72 -2.08
CA ASP A 64 3.20 -21.49 -2.22
C ASP A 64 3.33 -22.54 -1.10
N TYR A 65 3.03 -22.17 0.15
CA TYR A 65 3.00 -23.11 1.28
C TYR A 65 2.00 -24.25 1.08
N ASN A 66 0.75 -23.94 0.68
CA ASN A 66 -0.28 -24.96 0.46
C ASN A 66 0.10 -25.92 -0.69
N THR A 67 0.72 -25.39 -1.73
CA THR A 67 1.23 -26.20 -2.86
C THR A 67 2.33 -27.15 -2.39
N LEU A 68 3.28 -26.66 -1.59
CA LEU A 68 4.38 -27.47 -1.08
C LEU A 68 3.87 -28.55 -0.12
N LYS A 69 2.96 -28.18 0.79
CA LYS A 69 2.32 -29.12 1.71
C LYS A 69 1.62 -30.26 0.96
N GLY A 70 0.83 -29.94 -0.06
CA GLY A 70 0.17 -30.96 -0.88
C GLY A 70 1.14 -31.93 -1.55
N LYS A 71 2.32 -31.46 -1.98
CA LYS A 71 3.37 -32.33 -2.55
C LYS A 71 3.99 -33.25 -1.50
N VAL A 72 4.25 -32.74 -0.30
CA VAL A 72 4.79 -33.54 0.83
C VAL A 72 3.79 -34.61 1.25
N ASP A 73 2.51 -34.25 1.42
CA ASP A 73 1.45 -35.18 1.81
C ASP A 73 1.28 -36.34 0.80
N ILE A 74 1.54 -36.09 -0.50
CA ILE A 74 1.53 -37.13 -1.55
C ILE A 74 2.74 -38.06 -1.43
N LEU A 75 3.91 -37.53 -1.06
CA LEU A 75 5.14 -38.29 -0.90
C LEU A 75 5.12 -39.16 0.36
N GLU A 76 4.56 -38.65 1.47
CA GLU A 76 4.43 -39.40 2.73
C GLU A 76 3.39 -40.54 2.68
N LYS A 77 2.46 -40.49 1.72
CA LYS A 77 1.45 -41.54 1.48
C LYS A 77 1.91 -42.67 0.55
N LYS A 78 3.11 -42.57 -0.02
CA LYS A 78 3.74 -43.62 -0.83
C LYS A 78 4.73 -44.42 0.01
#